data_AF-A0A410QB90-F1
#
_entry.id   AF-A0A410QB90-F1
#
_cell.length_a   1.000
_cell.length_b   1.000
_cell.length_c   1.000
_cell.angle_alpha   90.00
_cell.angle_beta   90.00
_cell.angle_gamma   90.00
#
_symmetry.space_group_name_H-M   'P 1'
#
loop_
_entity.id
_entity.type
_entity.pdbx_description
1 polymer ?
#
loop_
_entity_poly.entity_id
_entity_poly.type
_entity_poly.pdbx_seq_one_letter_code
_entity_poly.pdbx_strand_id
1 'polypeptide(L)'
;MHSPTYGNISFEDMISKIKNFISKSPNSEYNISVGTDSQNFDYTKTVIVVSVYRRGHGGIFFYDIKNVKRINNLMQKLFYETSTSLEIAIKLLKAFEEEKINLGISIHVDAGNNGSTSKFIREITGWVNSYGFDCETKPNSYAASSIADKFSK
;
A
#
# COMPACT_ATOMS: atom_id res chain seq x y z
N MET A 1 -11.18 -2.02 7.97
CA MET A 1 -10.79 -1.33 6.72
C MET A 1 -12.02 -0.77 6.04
N HIS A 2 -11.86 0.18 5.13
CA HIS A 2 -12.94 0.78 4.36
C HIS A 2 -12.64 0.64 2.85
N SER A 3 -13.68 0.43 2.04
CA SER A 3 -13.63 0.48 0.57
C SER A 3 -14.72 1.40 0.05
N PRO A 4 -14.45 2.28 -0.94
CA PRO A 4 -15.51 3.05 -1.58
C PRO A 4 -16.61 2.19 -2.21
N THR A 5 -16.26 0.97 -2.63
CA THR A 5 -17.20 0.05 -3.29
C THR A 5 -18.00 -0.80 -2.30
N TYR A 6 -17.41 -1.14 -1.15
CA TYR A 6 -17.97 -2.15 -0.23
C TYR A 6 -18.25 -1.62 1.19
N GLY A 7 -17.91 -0.37 1.49
CA GLY A 7 -18.05 0.21 2.83
C GLY A 7 -17.03 -0.37 3.82
N ASN A 8 -17.45 -0.49 5.08
CA ASN A 8 -16.61 -1.05 6.15
C ASN A 8 -16.51 -2.57 6.01
N ILE A 9 -15.27 -3.08 6.02
CA ILE A 9 -14.98 -4.51 5.87
C ILE A 9 -13.85 -4.94 6.82
N SER A 10 -13.84 -6.22 7.19
CA SER A 10 -12.72 -6.84 7.89
C SER A 10 -11.54 -7.09 6.95
N PHE A 11 -10.42 -7.56 7.52
CA PHE A 11 -9.27 -7.97 6.71
C PHE A 11 -9.61 -9.23 5.90
N GLU A 12 -10.30 -10.19 6.50
CA GLU A 12 -10.73 -11.45 5.88
C GLU A 12 -11.72 -11.20 4.74
N ASP A 13 -12.64 -10.26 4.93
CA ASP A 13 -13.56 -9.80 3.89
C ASP A 13 -12.81 -9.17 2.72
N MET A 14 -11.79 -8.35 3.00
CA MET A 14 -10.94 -7.76 1.97
C MET A 14 -10.29 -8.85 1.11
N ILE A 15 -9.66 -9.87 1.72
CA ILE A 15 -9.07 -11.01 0.99
C ILE A 15 -10.12 -11.68 0.10
N SER A 16 -11.31 -11.93 0.64
CA SER A 16 -12.42 -12.53 -0.11
C SER A 16 -12.85 -11.67 -1.29
N LYS A 17 -12.90 -10.34 -1.15
CA LYS A 17 -13.20 -9.41 -2.26
C LYS A 17 -12.10 -9.38 -3.31
N ILE A 18 -10.83 -9.42 -2.90
CA ILE A 18 -9.67 -9.51 -3.81
C ILE A 18 -9.76 -10.79 -4.64
N LYS A 19 -9.98 -11.94 -3.98
CA LYS A 19 -10.14 -13.24 -4.66
C LYS A 19 -11.28 -13.21 -5.67
N ASN A 20 -12.45 -12.67 -5.29
CA ASN A 20 -13.59 -12.53 -6.18
C ASN A 20 -13.32 -11.61 -7.38
N PHE A 21 -12.58 -10.52 -7.16
CA PHE A 21 -12.20 -9.60 -8.23
C PHE A 21 -11.29 -10.26 -9.26
N ILE A 22 -10.30 -11.03 -8.81
CA ILE A 22 -9.37 -11.79 -9.68
C ILE A 22 -10.11 -12.91 -10.40
N SER A 23 -10.98 -13.66 -9.70
CA SER A 23 -11.68 -14.83 -10.27
C SER A 23 -12.64 -14.46 -11.40
N LYS A 24 -13.10 -13.21 -11.48
CA LYS A 24 -13.93 -12.72 -12.59
C LYS A 24 -13.18 -12.67 -13.91
N SER A 25 -11.86 -12.60 -13.89
CA SER A 25 -11.03 -12.58 -15.11
C SER A 25 -9.62 -13.08 -14.81
N PRO A 26 -9.44 -14.39 -14.63
CA PRO A 26 -8.18 -14.97 -14.12
C PRO A 26 -6.99 -14.78 -15.07
N ASN A 27 -7.23 -14.64 -16.38
CA ASN A 27 -6.18 -14.49 -17.39
C ASN A 27 -5.73 -13.03 -17.61
N SER A 28 -6.18 -12.09 -16.76
CA SER A 28 -5.75 -10.69 -16.84
C SER A 28 -4.48 -10.44 -16.04
N GLU A 29 -3.76 -9.38 -16.39
CA GLU A 29 -2.65 -8.88 -15.60
C GLU A 29 -3.15 -8.04 -14.42
N TYR A 30 -2.67 -8.37 -13.22
CA TYR A 30 -3.01 -7.68 -11.97
C TYR A 30 -1.75 -7.14 -11.30
N ASN A 31 -1.87 -5.95 -10.71
CA ASN A 31 -0.89 -5.42 -9.78
C ASN A 31 -1.56 -5.25 -8.41
N ILE A 32 -1.03 -5.94 -7.41
CA ILE A 32 -1.43 -5.75 -6.02
C ILE A 32 -0.40 -4.86 -5.36
N SER A 33 -0.86 -3.74 -4.81
CA SER A 33 0.03 -2.70 -4.31
C SER A 33 -0.40 -2.24 -2.93
N VAL A 34 0.57 -2.15 -2.02
CA VAL A 34 0.38 -1.64 -0.65
C VAL A 34 1.16 -0.36 -0.49
N GLY A 35 0.52 0.70 -0.03
CA GLY A 35 1.19 1.96 0.23
C GLY A 35 0.63 2.65 1.46
N THR A 36 1.45 3.43 2.13
CA THR A 36 1.04 4.24 3.26
C THR A 36 1.49 5.67 3.04
N ASP A 37 0.64 6.63 3.36
CA ASP A 37 0.98 8.05 3.43
C ASP A 37 0.55 8.61 4.78
N SER A 38 1.20 9.68 5.23
CA SER A 38 0.86 10.32 6.49
C SER A 38 0.92 11.84 6.44
N GLN A 39 0.01 12.49 7.18
CA GLN A 39 -0.09 13.94 7.27
C GLN A 39 -0.12 14.40 8.73
N ASN A 40 0.60 15.48 9.01
CA ASN A 40 0.73 16.01 10.37
C ASN A 40 -0.35 17.05 10.69
N PHE A 41 -1.10 16.78 11.76
CA PHE A 41 -1.99 17.67 12.52
C PHE A 41 -1.49 17.70 13.97
N ASP A 42 -2.33 17.91 14.99
CA ASP A 42 -1.90 17.74 16.40
C ASP A 42 -1.37 16.32 16.70
N TYR A 43 -1.71 15.37 15.82
CA TYR A 43 -1.20 14.01 15.72
C TYR A 43 -0.76 13.73 14.27
N THR A 44 -0.13 12.59 14.00
CA THR A 44 0.11 12.14 12.61
C THR A 44 -1.03 11.23 12.17
N LYS A 45 -1.81 11.68 11.18
CA LYS A 45 -2.83 10.88 10.52
C LYS A 45 -2.15 10.02 9.46
N THR A 46 -2.35 8.70 9.52
CA THR A 46 -1.73 7.73 8.63
C THR A 46 -2.81 6.98 7.89
N VAL A 47 -2.68 6.89 6.57
CA VAL A 47 -3.59 6.14 5.71
C VAL A 47 -2.83 5.02 5.05
N ILE A 48 -3.27 3.80 5.32
CA ILE A 48 -2.78 2.57 4.69
C ILE A 48 -3.71 2.25 3.53
N VAL A 49 -3.16 1.87 2.39
CA VAL A 49 -3.91 1.47 1.19
C VAL A 49 -3.45 0.11 0.72
N VAL A 50 -4.41 -0.77 0.44
CA VAL A 50 -4.23 -1.98 -0.37
C VAL A 50 -5.04 -1.78 -1.64
N SER A 51 -4.39 -1.92 -2.80
CA SER A 51 -5.01 -1.73 -4.10
C SER A 51 -4.77 -2.93 -4.99
N VAL A 52 -5.77 -3.25 -5.81
CA VAL A 52 -5.71 -4.30 -6.82
C VAL A 52 -6.11 -3.67 -8.15
N TYR A 53 -5.12 -3.43 -8.99
CA TYR A 53 -5.30 -2.86 -10.32
C TYR A 53 -5.30 -3.98 -11.36
N ARG A 54 -6.36 -4.06 -12.16
CA ARG A 54 -6.43 -4.91 -13.35
C ARG A 54 -6.06 -4.07 -14.55
N ARG A 55 -4.95 -4.40 -15.22
CA ARG A 55 -4.40 -3.58 -16.30
C ARG A 55 -5.43 -3.30 -17.39
N GLY A 56 -5.68 -2.02 -17.67
CA GLY A 56 -6.64 -1.57 -18.68
C GLY A 56 -8.13 -1.66 -18.29
N HIS A 57 -8.46 -2.13 -17.08
CA HIS A 57 -9.84 -2.40 -16.66
C HIS A 57 -10.18 -1.79 -15.29
N GLY A 58 -9.36 -0.85 -14.80
CA GLY A 58 -9.54 -0.23 -13.49
C GLY A 58 -9.13 -1.14 -12.33
N GLY A 59 -9.63 -0.86 -11.13
CA GLY A 59 -9.23 -1.59 -9.93
C GLY A 59 -10.15 -1.36 -8.76
N ILE A 60 -9.84 -2.06 -7.67
CA ILE A 60 -10.47 -1.86 -6.36
C ILE A 60 -9.39 -1.50 -5.36
N PHE A 61 -9.77 -0.77 -4.32
CA PHE A 61 -8.87 -0.50 -3.22
C PHE A 61 -9.60 -0.47 -1.88
N PHE A 62 -8.79 -0.60 -0.86
CA PHE A 62 -9.15 -0.68 0.53
C PHE A 62 -8.19 0.21 1.29
N TYR A 63 -8.68 0.89 2.31
CA TYR A 63 -7.83 1.72 3.14
C TYR A 63 -8.19 1.61 4.61
N ASP A 64 -7.24 1.96 5.47
CA ASP A 64 -7.43 2.08 6.90
C ASP A 64 -6.79 3.38 7.38
N ILE A 65 -7.41 4.03 8.36
CA ILE A 65 -6.91 5.29 8.91
C ILE A 65 -6.51 5.06 10.36
N LYS A 66 -5.29 5.47 10.69
CA LYS A 66 -4.74 5.43 12.05
C LYS A 66 -4.24 6.80 12.45
N ASN A 67 -4.35 7.11 13.73
CA ASN A 67 -3.78 8.32 14.30
C ASN A 67 -2.68 7.91 15.27
N VAL A 68 -1.46 8.42 15.06
CA VAL A 68 -0.31 8.15 15.93
C VAL A 68 0.27 9.43 16.50
N LYS A 69 1.17 9.30 17.48
CA LYS A 69 1.91 10.45 18.02
C LYS A 69 2.61 11.19 16.88
N ARG A 70 2.58 12.51 16.94
CA ARG A 70 3.11 13.38 15.89
C ARG A 70 4.58 13.07 15.57
N ILE A 71 4.86 12.77 14.30
CA ILE A 71 6.18 12.47 13.76
C ILE A 71 6.69 13.69 12.98
N ASN A 72 7.63 14.44 13.56
CA ASN A 72 8.10 15.70 12.98
C ASN A 72 9.23 15.54 11.96
N ASN A 73 9.93 14.41 11.98
CA ASN A 73 11.06 14.17 11.09
C ASN A 73 10.60 13.44 9.82
N LEU A 74 10.92 14.02 8.66
CA LEU A 74 10.53 13.46 7.35
C LEU A 74 11.06 12.04 7.13
N MET A 75 12.30 11.77 7.52
CA MET A 75 12.89 10.44 7.42
C MET A 75 12.12 9.46 8.30
N GLN A 76 11.85 9.81 9.57
CA GLN A 76 11.06 8.95 10.45
C GLN A 76 9.66 8.66 9.89
N LYS A 77 8.99 9.65 9.28
CA LYS A 77 7.70 9.44 8.59
C LYS A 77 7.84 8.42 7.46
N LEU A 78 8.83 8.60 6.60
CA LEU A 78 9.05 7.74 5.44
C LEU A 78 9.38 6.29 5.85
N PHE A 79 10.20 6.10 6.88
CA PHE A 79 10.46 4.78 7.46
C PHE A 79 9.21 4.17 8.10
N TYR A 80 8.41 4.98 8.80
CA TYR A 80 7.16 4.54 9.41
C TYR A 80 6.11 4.12 8.37
N GLU A 81 5.97 4.88 7.29
CA GLU A 81 5.09 4.57 6.16
C GLU A 81 5.53 3.26 5.48
N THR A 82 6.84 3.09 5.28
CA THR A 82 7.41 1.87 4.69
C THR A 82 7.21 0.66 5.60
N SER A 83 7.51 0.77 6.91
CA SER A 83 7.30 -0.34 7.86
C SER A 83 5.84 -0.75 7.93
N THR A 84 4.93 0.23 7.97
CA THR A 84 3.48 -0.03 8.04
C THR A 84 3.00 -0.75 6.77
N SER A 85 3.51 -0.37 5.60
CA SER A 85 3.19 -1.04 4.34
C SER A 85 3.71 -2.47 4.30
N LEU A 86 4.94 -2.70 4.77
CA LEU A 86 5.54 -4.05 4.87
C LEU A 86 4.74 -4.96 5.81
N GLU A 87 4.32 -4.46 6.98
CA GLU A 87 3.51 -5.24 7.93
C GLU A 87 2.21 -5.77 7.28
N ILE A 88 1.56 -4.93 6.47
CA ILE A 88 0.33 -5.31 5.77
C ILE A 88 0.63 -6.27 4.63
N ALA A 89 1.70 -6.04 3.86
CA ALA A 89 2.11 -6.93 2.79
C ALA A 89 2.46 -8.34 3.29
N ILE A 90 3.12 -8.46 4.45
CA ILE A 90 3.40 -9.76 5.09
C ILE A 90 2.11 -10.49 5.47
N LYS A 91 1.11 -9.78 6.00
CA LYS A 91 -0.20 -10.37 6.32
C LYS A 91 -0.95 -10.79 5.06
N LEU A 92 -0.91 -9.98 4.01
CA LEU A 92 -1.51 -10.29 2.71
C LEU A 92 -0.86 -11.53 2.09
N LEU A 93 0.47 -11.61 2.09
CA LEU A 93 1.21 -12.74 1.52
C LEU A 93 0.77 -14.06 2.17
N LYS A 94 0.70 -14.12 3.50
CA LYS A 94 0.21 -15.31 4.23
C LYS A 94 -1.23 -15.67 3.84
N ALA A 95 -2.12 -14.70 3.79
CA ALA A 95 -3.51 -14.94 3.38
C ALA A 95 -3.62 -15.38 1.92
N PHE A 96 -2.76 -14.87 1.03
CA PHE A 96 -2.73 -15.26 -0.38
C PHE A 96 -2.21 -16.69 -0.57
N GLU A 97 -1.23 -17.12 0.23
CA GLU A 97 -0.78 -18.52 0.25
C GLU A 97 -1.92 -19.46 0.66
N GLU A 98 -2.67 -19.13 1.72
CA GLU A 98 -3.84 -19.90 2.18
C GLU A 98 -4.95 -19.98 1.12
N GLU A 99 -5.21 -18.87 0.44
CA GLU A 99 -6.25 -18.74 -0.58
C GLU A 99 -5.82 -19.17 -1.99
N LYS A 100 -4.55 -19.59 -2.15
CA LYS A 100 -3.92 -19.97 -3.43
C LYS A 100 -3.94 -18.87 -4.49
N ILE A 101 -3.75 -17.62 -4.06
CA ILE A 101 -3.61 -16.45 -4.93
C ILE A 101 -2.13 -16.28 -5.28
N ASN A 102 -1.75 -16.64 -6.50
CA ASN A 102 -0.34 -16.57 -6.96
C ASN A 102 -0.04 -15.24 -7.66
N LEU A 103 -0.08 -14.13 -6.91
CA LEU A 103 0.25 -12.79 -7.41
C LEU A 103 1.26 -12.12 -6.47
N GLY A 104 2.24 -11.43 -7.06
CA GLY A 104 3.20 -10.61 -6.31
C GLY A 104 2.54 -9.36 -5.70
N ILE A 105 3.22 -8.80 -4.70
CA ILE A 105 2.82 -7.56 -4.02
C ILE A 105 3.93 -6.53 -4.20
N SER A 106 3.58 -5.33 -4.66
CA SER A 106 4.47 -4.18 -4.70
C SER A 106 4.22 -3.25 -3.52
N ILE A 107 5.29 -2.78 -2.88
CA ILE A 107 5.25 -1.72 -1.86
C ILE A 107 5.42 -0.39 -2.57
N HIS A 108 4.43 0.47 -2.43
CA HIS A 108 4.40 1.81 -3.02
C HIS A 108 4.84 2.80 -1.95
N VAL A 109 5.98 3.44 -2.19
CA VAL A 109 6.59 4.39 -1.25
C VAL A 109 6.41 5.82 -1.77
N ASP A 110 6.05 6.76 -0.90
CA ASP A 110 5.94 8.20 -1.22
C ASP A 110 7.33 8.87 -1.31
N ALA A 111 8.20 8.33 -2.15
CA ALA A 111 9.51 8.88 -2.43
C ALA A 111 9.66 9.18 -3.93
N GLY A 112 10.29 10.30 -4.27
CA GLY A 112 10.62 10.65 -5.66
C GLY A 112 12.07 11.08 -5.81
N ASN A 113 12.59 10.96 -7.03
CA ASN A 113 13.98 11.33 -7.37
C ASN A 113 14.25 12.83 -7.20
N ASN A 114 13.20 13.65 -7.27
CA ASN A 114 13.27 15.09 -7.10
C ASN A 114 12.72 15.45 -5.71
N GLY A 115 13.59 15.64 -4.73
CA GLY A 115 13.19 16.10 -3.39
C GLY A 115 14.06 15.58 -2.25
N SER A 116 13.69 15.95 -1.03
CA SER A 116 14.37 15.56 0.21
C SER A 116 14.35 14.06 0.50
N THR A 117 13.44 13.31 -0.12
CA THR A 117 13.29 11.86 0.00
C THR A 117 14.23 11.07 -0.91
N SER A 118 14.81 11.69 -1.95
CA SER A 118 15.59 10.98 -2.98
C SER A 118 16.79 10.23 -2.41
N LYS A 119 17.44 10.82 -1.40
CA LYS A 119 18.59 10.23 -0.69
C LYS A 119 18.26 8.93 0.05
N PHE A 120 16.99 8.66 0.35
CA PHE A 120 16.55 7.47 1.07
C PHE A 120 16.02 6.36 0.15
N ILE A 121 15.79 6.65 -1.14
CA ILE A 121 15.20 5.69 -2.10
C ILE A 121 15.99 4.39 -2.13
N ARG A 122 17.32 4.47 -2.26
CA ARG A 122 18.17 3.27 -2.35
C ARG A 122 18.06 2.40 -1.09
N GLU A 123 18.02 3.02 0.08
CA GLU A 123 17.91 2.32 1.37
C GLU A 123 16.55 1.65 1.51
N ILE A 124 15.48 2.38 1.22
CA ILE A 124 14.11 1.88 1.30
C ILE A 124 13.86 0.77 0.28
N THR A 125 14.31 0.94 -0.97
CA THR A 125 14.22 -0.11 -2.00
C THR A 125 14.99 -1.36 -1.56
N GLY A 126 16.20 -1.22 -1.01
CA GLY A 126 16.96 -2.35 -0.50
C GLY A 126 16.23 -3.08 0.64
N TRP A 127 15.63 -2.32 1.55
CA TRP A 127 14.85 -2.86 2.66
C TRP A 127 13.58 -3.58 2.19
N VAL A 128 12.80 -2.99 1.29
CA VAL A 128 11.60 -3.62 0.74
C VAL A 128 11.96 -4.91 0.00
N ASN A 129 12.98 -4.87 -0.85
CA ASN A 129 13.43 -6.04 -1.61
C ASN A 129 13.95 -7.16 -0.71
N SER A 130 14.54 -6.84 0.46
CA SER A 130 14.99 -7.87 1.41
C SER A 130 13.85 -8.69 2.02
N TYR A 131 12.62 -8.17 1.97
CA TYR A 131 11.40 -8.91 2.36
C TYR A 131 10.77 -9.70 1.20
N GLY A 132 11.35 -9.64 -0.01
CA GLY A 132 10.84 -10.34 -1.19
C GLY A 132 9.68 -9.62 -1.89
N PHE A 133 9.46 -8.33 -1.60
CA PHE A 133 8.46 -7.51 -2.29
C PHE A 133 9.14 -6.58 -3.31
N ASP A 134 8.39 -6.21 -4.35
CA ASP A 134 8.84 -5.19 -5.29
C ASP A 134 8.68 -3.79 -4.67
N CYS A 135 9.63 -2.88 -4.88
CA CYS A 135 9.53 -1.50 -4.42
C CYS A 135 9.23 -0.56 -5.58
N GLU A 136 8.09 0.13 -5.53
CA GLU A 136 7.71 1.18 -6.47
C GLU A 136 7.77 2.55 -5.81
N THR A 137 8.33 3.51 -6.53
CA THR A 137 8.47 4.92 -6.11
C THR A 137 7.78 5.85 -7.12
N LYS A 138 7.73 7.17 -6.85
CA LYS A 138 7.11 8.11 -7.79
C LYS A 138 7.84 8.07 -9.15
N PRO A 139 7.10 8.05 -10.28
CA PRO A 139 5.65 8.30 -10.40
C PRO A 139 4.75 7.05 -10.28
N ASN A 140 5.30 5.85 -10.13
CA ASN A 140 4.54 4.60 -10.18
C ASN A 140 3.85 4.25 -8.85
N SER A 141 4.24 4.88 -7.74
CA SER A 141 3.77 4.54 -6.39
C SER A 141 2.37 5.08 -6.04
N TYR A 142 1.36 4.84 -6.89
CA TYR A 142 0.01 5.42 -6.78
C TYR A 142 -0.76 5.09 -5.47
N ALA A 143 -0.54 3.92 -4.86
CA ALA A 143 -1.22 3.56 -3.61
C ALA A 143 -0.84 4.52 -2.47
N ALA A 144 0.43 4.89 -2.34
CA ALA A 144 0.87 5.92 -1.38
C ALA A 144 0.67 7.34 -1.94
N SER A 145 1.24 7.61 -3.11
CA SER A 145 1.37 8.96 -3.68
C SER A 145 0.07 9.57 -4.25
N SER A 146 -1.04 8.84 -4.24
CA SER A 146 -2.30 9.32 -4.80
C SER A 146 -3.51 8.88 -3.98
N ILE A 147 -3.65 7.58 -3.74
CA ILE A 147 -4.81 7.08 -2.98
C ILE A 147 -4.66 7.48 -1.51
N ALA A 148 -3.55 7.11 -0.85
CA ALA A 148 -3.35 7.41 0.56
C ALA A 148 -3.28 8.94 0.81
N ASP A 149 -2.53 9.67 -0.01
CA ASP A 149 -2.44 11.15 0.01
C ASP A 149 -3.82 11.84 -0.05
N LYS A 150 -4.76 11.33 -0.86
CA LYS A 150 -6.12 11.87 -0.95
C LYS A 150 -6.88 11.78 0.38
N PHE A 151 -6.68 10.70 1.14
CA PHE A 151 -7.40 10.46 2.39
C PHE A 151 -6.62 10.92 3.62
N SER A 152 -5.31 11.19 3.52
CA SER A 152 -4.47 11.67 4.61
C SER A 152 -4.64 13.17 4.86
N LYS A 153 -4.91 13.94 3.79
CA LYS A 153 -5.25 15.36 3.84
C LYS A 153 -6.53 15.68 4.62
#